data_AF-A0A1C5ST54-F1
#
_entry.id   AF-A0A1C5ST54-F1
#
_cell.length_a   1.000
_cell.length_b   1.000
_cell.length_c   1.000
_cell.angle_alpha   90.00
_cell.angle_beta   90.00
_cell.angle_gamma   90.00
#
_symmetry.space_group_name_H-M   'P 1'
#
loop_
_entity.id
_entity.type
_entity.pdbx_description
1 polymer ?
#
loop_
_entity_poly.entity_id
_entity_poly.type
_entity_poly.pdbx_seq_one_letter_code
_entity_poly.pdbx_strand_id
1 'polypeptide(L)'
;MPINSVISEWKNKAISMILSQDNILDLFEKDEEELENIVYSNIYPFLYIPYTQTNVELYLNIEVSVPKVIWGAFKGYPQMIIQIICHQDKMRLNKAGISKTRMDYVSELLGQLFNNSDGWSGNRIQLISDVPDNLSPVYKRRTLIFQGEELTINPCEGN
;
A
#
# COMPACT_ATOMS: atom_id res chain seq x y z
N MET A 1 -11.40 10.56 -18.25
CA MET A 1 -10.23 9.81 -17.72
C MET A 1 -10.48 8.31 -17.84
N PRO A 2 -9.60 7.57 -18.55
CA PRO A 2 -9.72 6.12 -18.69
C PRO A 2 -9.47 5.38 -17.36
N ILE A 3 -10.18 4.27 -17.09
CA ILE A 3 -9.96 3.43 -15.88
C ILE A 3 -8.49 3.00 -15.77
N ASN A 4 -7.87 2.64 -16.89
CA ASN A 4 -6.52 2.07 -16.90
C ASN A 4 -5.46 3.07 -16.41
N SER A 5 -5.65 4.38 -16.58
CA SER A 5 -4.71 5.39 -16.08
C SER A 5 -4.86 5.63 -14.58
N VAL A 6 -6.03 5.37 -13.99
CA VAL A 6 -6.28 5.52 -12.54
C VAL A 6 -5.41 4.55 -11.74
N ILE A 7 -5.30 3.31 -12.21
CA ILE A 7 -4.53 2.25 -11.53
C ILE A 7 -3.06 2.64 -11.39
N SER A 8 -2.41 3.06 -12.48
CA SER A 8 -1.00 3.43 -12.46
C SER A 8 -0.76 4.76 -11.74
N GLU A 9 -1.64 5.75 -11.91
CA GLU A 9 -1.56 7.04 -11.21
C GLU A 9 -1.60 6.85 -9.69
N TRP A 10 -2.55 6.08 -9.19
CA TRP A 10 -2.70 5.81 -7.77
C TRP A 10 -1.50 5.07 -7.20
N LYS A 11 -1.00 4.03 -7.90
CA LYS A 11 0.20 3.30 -7.48
C LYS A 11 1.42 4.22 -7.40
N ASN A 12 1.67 5.01 -8.45
CA ASN A 12 2.81 5.92 -8.49
C ASN A 12 2.72 6.99 -7.40
N LYS A 13 1.53 7.55 -7.19
CA LYS A 13 1.28 8.51 -6.12
C LYS A 13 1.50 7.91 -4.74
N ALA A 14 0.94 6.73 -4.48
CA ALA A 14 1.10 6.04 -3.19
C ALA A 14 2.57 5.76 -2.87
N ILE A 15 3.32 5.26 -3.86
CA ILE A 15 4.76 5.02 -3.72
C ILE A 15 5.49 6.34 -3.45
N SER A 16 5.23 7.38 -4.23
CA SER A 16 5.86 8.69 -4.03
C SER A 16 5.57 9.27 -2.64
N MET A 17 4.34 9.15 -2.15
CA MET A 17 3.98 9.57 -0.81
C MET A 17 4.74 8.76 0.25
N ILE A 18 4.84 7.44 0.12
CA ILE A 18 5.60 6.59 1.06
C ILE A 18 7.09 6.95 1.05
N LEU A 19 7.69 7.15 -0.12
CA LEU A 19 9.10 7.51 -0.27
C LEU A 19 9.43 8.90 0.31
N SER A 20 8.42 9.76 0.51
CA SER A 20 8.60 11.06 1.16
C SER A 20 8.60 11.01 2.69
N GLN A 21 8.42 9.82 3.29
CA GLN A 21 8.21 9.65 4.72
C GLN A 21 9.38 8.90 5.36
N ASP A 22 10.38 9.64 5.84
CA ASP A 22 11.57 9.08 6.51
C ASP A 22 11.20 8.14 7.67
N ASN A 23 10.16 8.48 8.42
CA ASN A 23 9.67 7.66 9.53
C ASN A 23 9.14 6.28 9.09
N ILE A 24 8.65 6.13 7.85
CA ILE A 24 8.27 4.85 7.25
C ILE A 24 9.52 4.15 6.70
N LEU A 25 10.39 4.89 5.99
CA LEU A 25 11.61 4.34 5.39
C LEU A 25 12.56 3.73 6.44
N ASP A 26 12.69 4.39 7.59
CA ASP A 26 13.45 3.90 8.74
C ASP A 26 13.05 2.47 9.18
N LEU A 27 11.80 2.08 8.98
CA LEU A 27 11.28 0.79 9.46
C LEU A 27 11.75 -0.40 8.62
N PHE A 28 12.27 -0.14 7.42
CA PHE A 28 12.92 -1.14 6.60
C PHE A 28 14.32 -1.51 7.13
N GLU A 29 14.93 -0.65 7.97
CA GLU A 29 16.29 -0.83 8.51
C GLU A 29 17.32 -1.05 7.39
N LYS A 30 17.32 -0.12 6.42
CA LYS A 30 18.17 -0.14 5.23
C LYS A 30 19.11 1.06 5.21
N ASP A 31 20.25 0.90 4.56
CA ASP A 31 21.15 2.02 4.30
C ASP A 31 20.65 2.90 3.13
N GLU A 32 21.30 4.05 2.91
CA GLU A 32 20.88 5.02 1.88
C GLU A 32 20.90 4.41 0.46
N GLU A 33 21.90 3.60 0.12
CA GLU A 33 22.04 2.98 -1.21
C GLU A 33 20.94 1.94 -1.46
N GLU A 34 20.60 1.17 -0.43
CA GLU A 34 19.46 0.25 -0.47
C GLU A 34 18.12 0.98 -0.54
N LEU A 35 17.98 2.14 0.13
CA LEU A 35 16.77 2.96 0.10
C LEU A 35 16.53 3.58 -1.28
N GLU A 36 17.58 3.99 -2.00
CA GLU A 36 17.47 4.48 -3.38
C GLU A 36 16.85 3.43 -4.32
N ASN A 37 17.10 2.14 -4.05
CA ASN A 37 16.62 1.02 -4.85
C ASN A 37 15.49 0.23 -4.16
N ILE A 38 14.79 0.85 -3.20
CA ILE A 38 13.77 0.15 -2.38
C ILE A 38 12.55 -0.28 -3.20
N VAL A 39 12.21 0.44 -4.27
CA VAL A 39 11.12 0.08 -5.17
C VAL A 39 11.54 -1.13 -6.00
N TYR A 40 10.68 -2.15 -6.06
CA TYR A 40 10.98 -3.50 -6.58
C TYR A 40 11.99 -4.33 -5.75
N SER A 41 12.41 -3.85 -4.58
CA SER A 41 13.21 -4.60 -3.60
C SER A 41 12.41 -4.90 -2.33
N ASN A 42 11.78 -3.87 -1.76
CA ASN A 42 10.92 -4.00 -0.58
C ASN A 42 9.54 -3.35 -0.78
N ILE A 43 9.41 -2.37 -1.67
CA ILE A 43 8.14 -1.75 -2.04
C ILE A 43 7.76 -2.18 -3.46
N TYR A 44 6.65 -2.90 -3.61
CA TYR A 44 6.22 -3.48 -4.87
C TYR A 44 4.89 -2.87 -5.35
N PRO A 45 4.79 -2.39 -6.60
CA PRO A 45 3.53 -1.94 -7.20
C PRO A 45 2.63 -3.11 -7.65
N PHE A 46 2.77 -4.27 -7.04
CA PHE A 46 2.00 -5.50 -7.29
C PHE A 46 2.06 -6.39 -6.04
N LEU A 47 1.24 -7.44 -6.01
CA LEU A 47 1.21 -8.42 -4.92
C LEU A 47 2.43 -9.36 -4.98
N TYR A 48 3.58 -8.89 -4.49
CA TYR A 48 4.77 -9.71 -4.30
C TYR A 48 4.61 -10.68 -3.13
N ILE A 49 5.07 -11.91 -3.31
CA ILE A 49 5.16 -12.91 -2.24
C ILE A 49 6.64 -13.28 -2.10
N PRO A 50 7.23 -13.14 -0.90
CA PRO A 50 8.60 -13.54 -0.67
C PRO A 50 8.78 -15.04 -0.96
N TYR A 51 9.66 -15.36 -1.92
CA TYR A 51 9.89 -16.73 -2.38
C TYR A 51 10.65 -17.58 -1.36
N THR A 52 11.52 -16.96 -0.57
CA THR A 52 12.38 -17.65 0.40
C THR A 52 12.04 -17.24 1.83
N GLN A 53 12.04 -18.23 2.73
CA GLN A 53 11.89 -18.01 4.17
C GLN A 53 13.16 -17.44 4.82
N THR A 54 14.26 -17.35 4.07
CA THR A 54 15.56 -16.90 4.59
C THR A 54 15.68 -15.39 4.69
N ASN A 55 14.90 -14.65 3.91
CA ASN A 55 14.98 -13.19 3.92
C ASN A 55 14.21 -12.65 5.13
N VAL A 56 14.91 -12.07 6.08
CA VAL A 56 14.29 -11.50 7.29
C VAL A 56 13.96 -10.05 7.01
N GLU A 57 12.87 -9.83 6.26
CA GLU A 57 12.57 -8.51 5.69
C GLU A 57 11.14 -8.00 5.94
N LEU A 58 10.98 -6.70 5.73
CA LEU A 58 9.71 -5.98 5.66
C LEU A 58 9.43 -5.62 4.19
N TYR A 59 8.21 -5.90 3.73
CA TYR A 59 7.75 -5.59 2.38
C TYR A 59 6.44 -4.82 2.41
N LEU A 60 6.24 -3.94 1.43
CA LEU A 60 4.98 -3.28 1.13
C LEU A 60 4.55 -3.62 -0.28
N ASN A 61 3.36 -4.18 -0.44
CA ASN A 61 2.71 -4.33 -1.74
C ASN A 61 1.63 -3.29 -1.89
N ILE A 62 1.54 -2.66 -3.06
CA ILE A 62 0.51 -1.67 -3.38
C ILE A 62 -0.22 -2.13 -4.63
N GLU A 63 -1.50 -2.43 -4.48
CA GLU A 63 -2.41 -2.83 -5.55
C GLU A 63 -3.58 -1.86 -5.63
N VAL A 64 -4.10 -1.65 -6.83
CA VAL A 64 -5.30 -0.80 -7.03
C VAL A 64 -6.33 -1.61 -7.78
N SER A 65 -7.48 -1.78 -7.15
CA SER A 65 -8.62 -2.51 -7.70
C SER A 65 -9.78 -1.54 -7.94
N VAL A 66 -10.49 -1.72 -9.06
CA VAL A 66 -11.75 -1.01 -9.33
C VAL A 66 -12.86 -2.06 -9.41
N PRO A 67 -13.39 -2.52 -8.26
CA PRO A 67 -14.39 -3.57 -8.22
C PRO A 67 -15.74 -3.07 -8.75
N LYS A 68 -16.12 -3.60 -9.92
CA LYS A 68 -17.36 -3.40 -10.70
C LYS A 68 -17.37 -2.25 -11.71
N VAL A 69 -17.56 -2.66 -12.97
CA VAL A 69 -18.20 -1.88 -14.03
C VAL A 69 -19.59 -2.50 -14.19
N ILE A 70 -20.63 -1.86 -13.65
CA ILE A 70 -22.02 -2.35 -13.84
C ILE A 70 -22.49 -1.86 -15.21
N TRP A 71 -23.00 -2.77 -16.04
CA TRP A 71 -23.61 -2.43 -17.34
C TRP A 71 -24.74 -1.41 -17.12
N GLY A 72 -24.59 -0.20 -17.68
CA GLY A 72 -25.58 0.88 -17.60
C GLY A 72 -25.40 1.88 -16.44
N ALA A 73 -24.53 1.61 -15.47
CA ALA A 73 -24.13 2.56 -14.44
C ALA A 73 -22.64 2.40 -14.16
N PHE A 74 -21.83 3.25 -14.80
CA PHE A 74 -20.38 3.26 -14.73
C PHE A 74 -19.88 3.87 -13.41
N LYS A 75 -20.27 3.25 -12.29
CA LYS A 75 -19.93 3.65 -10.93
C LYS A 75 -18.88 2.68 -10.39
N GLY A 76 -17.63 3.14 -10.33
CA GLY A 76 -16.54 2.39 -9.72
C GLY A 76 -16.07 3.08 -8.46
N TYR A 77 -15.91 2.34 -7.37
CA TYR A 77 -15.22 2.83 -6.18
C TYR A 77 -13.80 2.26 -6.21
N PRO A 78 -12.79 3.03 -6.65
CA PRO A 78 -11.41 2.57 -6.66
C PRO A 78 -10.97 2.25 -5.22
N GLN A 79 -10.23 1.16 -5.08
CA GLN A 79 -9.68 0.69 -3.82
C GLN A 79 -8.17 0.56 -3.95
N MET A 80 -7.45 1.29 -3.13
CA MET A 80 -6.02 1.07 -2.91
C MET A 80 -5.85 0.03 -1.80
N ILE A 81 -5.18 -1.06 -2.13
CA ILE A 81 -4.90 -2.18 -1.24
C ILE A 81 -3.42 -2.15 -0.94
N ILE A 82 -3.06 -1.92 0.32
CA ILE A 82 -1.68 -1.99 0.79
C ILE A 82 -1.52 -3.23 1.65
N GLN A 83 -0.61 -4.13 1.28
CA GLN A 83 -0.24 -5.27 2.12
C GLN A 83 1.13 -5.05 2.73
N ILE A 84 1.16 -5.02 4.05
CA ILE A 84 2.39 -5.03 4.84
C ILE A 84 2.73 -6.49 5.07
N ILE A 85 3.90 -6.95 4.63
CA ILE A 85 4.40 -8.30 4.87
C ILE A 85 5.66 -8.20 5.70
N CYS A 86 5.68 -8.83 6.88
CA CYS A 86 6.80 -8.74 7.80
C CYS A 86 7.22 -10.14 8.25
N HIS A 87 8.52 -10.42 8.14
CA HIS A 87 9.10 -11.62 8.72
C HIS A 87 8.98 -11.58 10.25
N GLN A 88 8.59 -12.68 10.88
CA GLN A 88 8.35 -12.74 12.32
C GLN A 88 9.56 -12.33 13.17
N ASP A 89 10.78 -12.64 12.70
CA ASP A 89 12.03 -12.28 13.40
C ASP A 89 12.36 -10.78 13.28
N LYS A 90 11.76 -10.09 12.29
CA LYS A 90 11.84 -8.64 12.10
C LYS A 90 10.63 -7.91 12.74
N MET A 91 9.70 -8.62 13.37
CA MET A 91 8.46 -8.04 13.91
C MET A 91 8.71 -7.06 15.08
N ARG A 92 9.75 -7.30 15.87
CA ARG A 92 10.08 -6.46 17.02
C ARG A 92 10.64 -5.13 16.55
N LEU A 93 10.12 -4.03 17.10
CA LEU A 93 10.64 -2.69 16.88
C LEU A 93 11.69 -2.37 17.94
N ASN A 94 12.86 -1.89 17.51
CA ASN A 94 13.95 -1.47 18.38
C ASN A 94 14.05 0.06 18.45
N LYS A 95 12.90 0.77 18.54
CA LYS A 95 12.86 2.24 18.74
C LYS A 95 12.38 2.57 20.16
N ALA A 96 13.16 3.39 20.87
CA ALA A 96 12.81 3.84 22.22
C ALA A 96 11.49 4.63 22.22
N GLY A 97 10.64 4.39 23.21
CA GLY A 97 9.34 5.07 23.35
C GLY A 97 8.21 4.53 22.47
N ILE A 98 8.48 3.57 21.57
CA ILE A 98 7.46 2.96 20.71
C ILE A 98 7.16 1.54 21.19
N SER A 99 5.97 1.36 21.78
CA SER A 99 5.47 0.04 22.24
C SER A 99 4.50 -0.57 21.23
N LYS A 100 4.98 -0.82 20.00
CA LYS A 100 4.21 -1.38 18.89
C LYS A 100 5.04 -2.42 18.15
N THR A 101 4.39 -3.39 17.50
CA THR A 101 5.11 -4.23 16.53
C THR A 101 5.45 -3.39 15.30
N ARG A 102 6.46 -3.81 14.54
CA ARG A 102 6.85 -3.13 13.30
C ARG A 102 5.69 -3.03 12.32
N MET A 103 4.98 -4.14 12.13
CA MET A 103 3.82 -4.19 11.26
C MET A 103 2.70 -3.25 11.71
N ASP A 104 2.42 -3.16 13.02
CA ASP A 104 1.39 -2.25 13.54
C ASP A 104 1.80 -0.79 13.38
N TYR A 105 3.07 -0.47 13.61
CA TYR A 105 3.56 0.90 13.48
C TYR A 105 3.58 1.36 12.02
N VAL A 106 4.02 0.50 11.09
CA VAL A 106 3.89 0.77 9.65
C VAL A 106 2.42 0.99 9.28
N SER A 107 1.50 0.15 9.78
CA SER A 107 0.07 0.29 9.52
C SER A 107 -0.49 1.64 9.98
N GLU A 108 -0.10 2.07 11.17
CA GLU A 108 -0.50 3.36 11.72
C GLU A 108 0.01 4.54 10.88
N LEU A 109 1.29 4.52 10.49
CA LEU A 109 1.88 5.58 9.67
C LEU A 109 1.22 5.64 8.28
N LEU A 110 0.96 4.50 7.65
CA LEU A 110 0.23 4.44 6.38
C LEU A 110 -1.22 4.93 6.54
N GLY A 111 -1.87 4.58 7.65
CA GLY A 111 -3.19 5.09 8.00
C GLY A 111 -3.20 6.62 8.12
N GLN A 112 -2.23 7.19 8.82
CA GLN A 112 -2.08 8.66 8.95
C GLN A 112 -1.76 9.33 7.62
N LEU A 113 -0.93 8.70 6.79
CA LEU A 113 -0.50 9.22 5.50
C LEU A 113 -1.66 9.27 4.49
N PHE A 114 -2.48 8.23 4.46
CA PHE A 114 -3.47 8.05 3.38
C PHE A 114 -4.90 8.38 3.79
N ASN A 115 -5.31 8.14 5.03
CA ASN A 115 -6.69 8.34 5.42
C ASN A 115 -7.10 9.82 5.31
N ASN A 116 -8.17 10.10 4.57
CA ASN A 116 -8.63 11.44 4.19
C ASN A 116 -7.65 12.28 3.35
N SER A 117 -6.58 11.69 2.82
CA SER A 117 -5.70 12.37 1.87
C SER A 117 -6.43 12.66 0.55
N ASP A 118 -6.06 13.74 -0.12
CA ASP A 118 -6.71 14.25 -1.33
C ASP A 118 -5.92 13.94 -2.60
N GLY A 119 -6.45 14.35 -3.76
CA GLY A 119 -5.79 14.26 -5.06
C GLY A 119 -5.73 12.85 -5.64
N TRP A 120 -6.63 11.96 -5.25
CA TRP A 120 -6.75 10.60 -5.80
C TRP A 120 -7.75 10.62 -6.94
N SER A 121 -7.29 11.05 -8.13
CA SER A 121 -8.13 11.35 -9.29
C SER A 121 -9.24 12.38 -8.98
N GLY A 122 -8.88 13.42 -8.21
CA GLY A 122 -9.78 14.51 -7.80
C GLY A 122 -10.54 14.27 -6.50
N ASN A 123 -10.46 13.07 -5.92
CA ASN A 123 -11.21 12.68 -4.73
C ASN A 123 -10.32 12.45 -3.51
N ARG A 124 -10.96 12.28 -2.35
CA ARG A 124 -10.32 11.77 -1.13
C ARG A 124 -10.45 10.25 -1.05
N ILE A 125 -9.57 9.64 -0.27
CA ILE A 125 -9.65 8.22 0.09
C ILE A 125 -9.86 8.05 1.59
N GLN A 126 -10.52 6.96 1.99
CA GLN A 126 -10.80 6.64 3.39
C GLN A 126 -10.37 5.21 3.69
N LEU A 127 -9.78 4.99 4.87
CA LEU A 127 -9.47 3.65 5.36
C LEU A 127 -10.78 2.93 5.71
N ILE A 128 -11.09 1.85 5.00
CA ILE A 128 -12.32 1.05 5.21
C ILE A 128 -12.03 -0.33 5.82
N SER A 129 -10.77 -0.78 5.80
CA SER A 129 -10.37 -2.08 6.34
C SER A 129 -8.91 -2.07 6.75
N ASP A 130 -8.60 -2.61 7.92
CA ASP A 130 -7.26 -2.96 8.40
C ASP A 130 -7.34 -4.34 9.06
N VAL A 131 -6.81 -5.36 8.40
CA VAL A 131 -6.96 -6.76 8.83
C VAL A 131 -5.61 -7.49 8.84
N PRO A 132 -5.19 -8.07 9.98
CA PRO A 132 -4.02 -8.94 10.06
C PRO A 132 -4.32 -10.36 9.55
N ASP A 133 -3.30 -11.03 9.05
CA ASP A 133 -3.35 -12.40 8.52
C ASP A 133 -1.96 -13.08 8.58
N ASN A 134 -1.93 -14.40 8.40
CA ASN A 134 -0.69 -15.16 8.20
C ASN A 134 -0.49 -15.43 6.71
N LEU A 135 0.59 -14.92 6.12
CA LEU A 135 0.95 -15.24 4.73
C LEU A 135 1.64 -16.61 4.65
N SER A 136 2.49 -16.90 5.63
CA SER A 136 3.20 -18.17 5.76
C SER A 136 3.52 -18.43 7.25
N PRO A 137 4.15 -19.58 7.60
CA PRO A 137 4.57 -19.82 8.96
C PRO A 137 5.44 -18.69 9.53
N VAL A 138 6.33 -18.12 8.70
CA VAL A 138 7.31 -17.10 9.11
C VAL A 138 6.94 -15.67 8.73
N TYR A 139 6.09 -15.48 7.71
CA TYR A 139 5.65 -14.15 7.29
C TYR A 139 4.23 -13.86 7.76
N LYS A 140 4.10 -12.75 8.47
CA LYS A 140 2.80 -12.17 8.84
C LYS A 140 2.45 -11.08 7.84
N ARG A 141 1.15 -10.91 7.61
CA ARG A 141 0.62 -9.91 6.70
C ARG A 141 -0.40 -9.04 7.42
N ARG A 142 -0.50 -7.78 7.03
CA ARG A 142 -1.63 -6.92 7.36
C ARG A 142 -2.09 -6.21 6.11
N THR A 143 -3.38 -6.22 5.84
CA THR A 143 -3.98 -5.64 4.63
C THR A 143 -4.80 -4.41 5.01
N LEU A 144 -4.38 -3.27 4.47
CA LEU A 144 -5.08 -2.01 4.52
C LEU A 144 -5.84 -1.80 3.21
N ILE A 145 -7.10 -1.41 3.29
CA ILE A 145 -7.91 -1.05 2.12
C ILE A 145 -8.40 0.38 2.30
N PHE A 146 -7.97 1.25 1.39
CA PHE A 146 -8.44 2.61 1.26
C PHE A 146 -9.38 2.71 0.07
N GLN A 147 -10.57 3.27 0.27
CA GLN A 147 -11.57 3.43 -0.77
C GLN A 147 -11.67 4.90 -1.17
N GLY A 148 -11.62 5.18 -2.46
CA GLY A 148 -11.95 6.49 -3.01
C GLY A 148 -13.44 6.68 -3.25
N GLU A 149 -13.81 7.93 -3.51
CA GLU A 149 -15.15 8.29 -3.92
C GLU A 149 -15.51 7.72 -5.31
N GLU A 150 -16.81 7.74 -5.61
CA GLU A 150 -17.37 7.22 -6.85
C GLU A 150 -16.73 7.90 -8.08
N LEU A 151 -16.09 7.11 -8.94
CA LEU A 151 -15.65 7.58 -10.24
C LEU A 151 -16.76 7.37 -11.26
N THR A 152 -17.11 8.44 -11.98
CA THR A 152 -17.93 8.34 -13.19
C THR A 152 -17.02 7.92 -14.33
N ILE A 153 -17.14 6.67 -14.79
CA ILE A 153 -16.36 6.20 -15.92
C ILE A 153 -17.09 6.57 -17.22
N ASN A 154 -16.51 7.47 -18.01
CA ASN A 154 -16.99 7.74 -19.36
C ASN A 154 -16.46 6.66 -20.32
N PRO A 155 -17.33 5.86 -20.97
CA PRO A 155 -16.91 4.80 -21.90
C PRO A 155 -16.39 5.34 -23.26
N CYS A 156 -16.45 6.65 -23.50
CA CYS A 156 -16.17 7.27 -24.80
C CYS A 156 -15.07 8.33 -24.72
N GLU A 157 -13.87 7.97 -24.27
CA GLU A 157 -12.64 8.70 -24.58
C GLU A 157 -11.59 7.70 -25.06
N GLY A 158 -11.93 7.04 -26.16
CA GLY A 158 -11.05 6.22 -26.96
C GLY A 158 -11.30 6.55 -28.42
N ASN A 159 -10.72 7.66 -28.87
CA ASN A 159 -10.43 7.96 -30.28
C ASN A 159 -9.05 8.61 -30.31
#